data_AF-A0A7S2E3I5-F1
#
_entry.id   AF-A0A7S2E3I5-F1
#
_cell.length_a   1.000
_cell.length_b   1.000
_cell.length_c   1.000
_cell.angle_alpha   90.00
_cell.angle_beta   90.00
_cell.angle_gamma   90.00
#
_symmetry.space_group_name_H-M   'P 1'
#
loop_
_entity.id
_entity.type
_entity.pdbx_description
1 polymer ?
#
loop_
_entity_poly.entity_id
_entity_poly.type
_entity_poly.pdbx_seq_one_letter_code
_entity_poly.pdbx_strand_id
1 'polypeptide(L)'
;EQLDKLNALIASGGGPFIGGPTLSLADVTYIPMMERWAVNLPLTVGLSLLPALESAGVAVKSEGAAVKSEGVAVRWKALSSWIVMMRTVPAYAEHVMGDDYSWTALVCTFQRMLAGSTTDESQRAADTAIIKKADYNAKALLLEMGRCDLISFRPLHREQAARAVLSNHEAIVEDAISTSSKSQQWFKRLAEEDRNLVGMALREACRRLLDVEDTEADYHFDSPTDAATIAEAARYVAGRICVPRDMGTPPAAALRCSLMQVAANAESYAWTLSGGLL
;
A
#
# COMPACT_ATOMS: atom_id res chain seq x y z
N GLU A 1 -5.14 24.53 -14.63
CA GLU A 1 -5.91 25.65 -14.05
C GLU A 1 -6.21 25.48 -12.55
N GLN A 2 -6.99 24.49 -12.12
CA GLN A 2 -7.33 24.34 -10.69
C GLN A 2 -6.11 24.13 -9.78
N LEU A 3 -5.16 23.29 -10.19
CA LEU A 3 -3.87 23.10 -9.48
C LEU A 3 -3.05 24.39 -9.43
N ASP A 4 -3.07 25.19 -10.51
CA ASP A 4 -2.35 26.46 -10.56
C ASP A 4 -2.95 27.47 -9.57
N LYS A 5 -4.30 27.53 -9.47
CA LYS A 5 -5.01 28.37 -8.50
C LYS A 5 -4.71 27.95 -7.06
N LEU A 6 -4.76 26.66 -6.75
CA LEU A 6 -4.47 26.18 -5.39
C LEU A 6 -3.00 26.40 -5.01
N ASN A 7 -2.07 26.17 -5.94
CA ASN A 7 -0.65 26.47 -5.72
C ASN A 7 -0.41 27.96 -5.44
N ALA A 8 -1.07 28.86 -6.19
CA ALA A 8 -0.99 30.30 -5.95
C ALA A 8 -1.58 30.69 -4.59
N LEU A 9 -2.69 30.07 -4.19
CA LEU A 9 -3.30 30.28 -2.87
C LEU A 9 -2.33 29.94 -1.74
N ILE A 10 -1.73 28.74 -1.75
CA ILE A 10 -0.74 28.32 -0.74
C ILE A 10 0.45 29.29 -0.73
N ALA A 11 0.98 29.65 -1.91
CA ALA A 11 2.10 30.58 -2.02
C ALA A 11 1.77 31.96 -1.41
N SER A 12 0.54 32.45 -1.57
CA SER A 12 0.09 33.73 -0.99
C SER A 12 -0.03 33.73 0.53
N GLY A 13 -0.18 32.55 1.15
CA GLY A 13 -0.28 32.41 2.62
C GLY A 13 1.03 32.71 3.36
N GLY A 14 2.18 32.74 2.66
CA GLY A 14 3.48 33.09 3.27
C GLY A 14 4.13 31.97 4.08
N GLY A 15 3.69 30.71 3.91
CA GLY A 15 4.31 29.55 4.54
C GLY A 15 3.98 28.24 3.81
N PRO A 16 4.43 27.09 4.34
CA PRO A 16 4.24 25.80 3.67
C PRO A 16 2.80 25.27 3.78
N PHE A 17 1.98 25.87 4.65
CA PHE A 17 0.57 25.50 4.88
C PHE A 17 -0.37 26.48 4.18
N ILE A 18 -1.63 26.08 3.94
CA ILE A 18 -2.63 26.89 3.25
C ILE A 18 -2.87 28.22 3.97
N GLY A 19 -2.91 28.19 5.31
CA GLY A 19 -3.12 29.37 6.15
C GLY A 19 -1.86 30.15 6.53
N GLY A 20 -0.69 29.76 6.01
CA GLY A 20 0.60 30.42 6.25
C GLY A 20 1.64 29.55 6.95
N PRO A 21 2.35 30.04 7.98
CA PRO A 21 3.52 29.35 8.55
C PRO A 21 3.17 28.15 9.44
N THR A 22 1.93 28.06 9.92
CA THR A 22 1.48 27.02 10.85
C THR A 22 0.31 26.23 10.30
N LEU A 23 0.20 24.96 10.71
CA LEU A 23 -0.93 24.11 10.38
C LEU A 23 -2.25 24.78 10.78
N SER A 24 -3.22 24.73 9.88
CA SER A 24 -4.53 25.36 10.04
C SER A 24 -5.68 24.39 9.73
N LEU A 25 -6.91 24.80 10.07
CA LEU A 25 -8.11 24.03 9.71
C LEU A 25 -8.26 23.84 8.19
N ALA A 26 -7.77 24.79 7.39
CA ALA A 26 -7.78 24.67 5.94
C ALA A 26 -6.93 23.48 5.48
N ASP A 27 -5.75 23.28 6.08
CA ASP A 27 -4.90 22.13 5.77
C ASP A 27 -5.61 20.82 6.09
N VAL A 28 -6.20 20.72 7.27
CA VAL A 28 -6.95 19.53 7.72
C VAL A 28 -8.09 19.20 6.74
N THR A 29 -8.79 20.22 6.25
CA THR A 29 -9.89 20.07 5.29
C THR A 29 -9.41 19.54 3.93
N TYR A 30 -8.19 19.92 3.52
CA TYR A 30 -7.63 19.58 2.22
C TYR A 30 -6.86 18.26 2.18
N ILE A 31 -6.53 17.67 3.34
CA ILE A 31 -5.76 16.41 3.46
C ILE A 31 -6.24 15.31 2.49
N PRO A 32 -7.52 14.88 2.51
CA PRO A 32 -7.93 13.72 1.71
C PRO A 32 -7.77 13.94 0.20
N MET A 33 -7.97 15.18 -0.24
CA MET A 33 -7.81 15.56 -1.65
C MET A 33 -6.34 15.59 -2.05
N MET A 34 -5.49 16.20 -1.22
CA MET A 34 -4.08 16.38 -1.51
C MET A 34 -3.32 15.05 -1.54
N GLU A 35 -3.60 14.14 -0.61
CA GLU A 35 -3.02 12.79 -0.61
C GLU A 35 -3.42 12.00 -1.84
N ARG A 36 -4.72 11.98 -2.14
CA ARG A 36 -5.25 11.32 -3.32
C ARG A 36 -4.60 11.87 -4.58
N TRP A 37 -4.43 13.18 -4.71
CA TRP A 37 -3.80 13.77 -5.88
C TRP A 37 -2.31 13.45 -5.98
N ALA A 38 -1.58 13.38 -4.87
CA ALA A 38 -0.17 13.03 -4.86
C ALA A 38 0.10 11.65 -5.50
N VAL A 39 -0.82 10.70 -5.34
CA VAL A 39 -0.70 9.33 -5.88
C VAL A 39 -1.48 9.13 -7.18
N ASN A 40 -2.70 9.65 -7.29
CA ASN A 40 -3.56 9.39 -8.45
C ASN A 40 -3.09 10.12 -9.70
N LEU A 41 -2.64 11.37 -9.60
CA LEU A 41 -2.28 12.17 -10.78
C LEU A 41 -1.13 11.54 -11.59
N PRO A 42 -0.06 10.98 -10.98
CA PRO A 42 0.97 10.24 -11.72
C PRO A 42 0.43 8.99 -12.42
N LEU A 43 -0.55 8.32 -11.81
CA LEU A 43 -1.11 7.08 -12.33
C LEU A 43 -2.07 7.34 -13.49
N THR A 44 -2.93 8.36 -13.39
CA THR A 44 -4.02 8.60 -14.34
C THR A 44 -3.65 9.55 -15.48
N VAL A 45 -2.91 10.63 -15.20
CA VAL A 45 -2.63 11.70 -16.17
C VAL A 45 -1.14 12.05 -16.28
N GLY A 46 -0.27 11.31 -15.59
CA GLY A 46 1.18 11.49 -15.65
C GLY A 46 1.70 12.78 -15.01
N LEU A 47 0.93 13.40 -14.11
CA LEU A 47 1.32 14.63 -13.42
C LEU A 47 1.79 14.32 -12.00
N SER A 48 2.97 14.79 -11.59
CA SER A 48 3.47 14.66 -10.21
C SER A 48 3.35 15.98 -9.43
N LEU A 49 2.89 15.89 -8.19
CA LEU A 49 2.92 17.00 -7.21
C LEU A 49 4.17 16.94 -6.33
N LEU A 50 4.76 15.76 -6.17
CA LEU A 50 5.98 15.57 -5.42
C LEU A 50 7.18 15.92 -6.31
N PRO A 51 8.30 16.38 -5.73
CA PRO A 51 9.53 16.47 -6.49
C PRO A 51 9.83 15.10 -7.09
N ALA A 52 10.63 15.07 -8.16
CA ALA A 52 11.36 13.85 -8.50
C ALA A 52 12.40 13.59 -7.39
N LEU A 53 11.93 13.35 -6.17
CA LEU A 53 12.65 12.55 -5.21
C LEU A 53 12.85 11.24 -5.96
N GLU A 54 14.10 10.84 -6.13
CA GLU A 54 14.45 9.46 -6.44
C GLU A 54 13.53 8.60 -5.57
N SER A 55 12.49 8.05 -6.20
CA SER A 55 11.50 7.25 -5.51
C SER A 55 12.30 6.15 -4.84
N ALA A 56 12.22 6.10 -3.52
CA ALA A 56 12.60 4.90 -2.79
C ALA A 56 11.92 3.72 -3.52
N GLY A 57 12.76 2.93 -4.18
CA GLY A 57 12.53 1.61 -4.78
C GLY A 57 11.58 1.45 -5.96
N VAL A 58 10.53 2.26 -6.15
CA VAL A 58 9.66 2.10 -7.34
C VAL A 58 10.12 3.03 -8.46
N ALA A 59 11.19 2.62 -9.13
CA ALA A 59 11.48 3.07 -10.48
C ALA A 59 10.34 2.58 -11.38
N VAL A 60 9.30 3.42 -11.56
CA VAL A 60 8.46 3.32 -12.75
C VAL A 60 9.40 3.60 -13.92
N LYS A 61 9.97 2.56 -14.51
CA LYS A 61 10.58 2.65 -15.83
C LYS A 61 9.45 3.07 -16.76
N SER A 62 9.29 4.36 -16.95
CA SER A 62 8.63 4.89 -18.13
C SER A 62 9.50 4.47 -19.31
N GLU A 63 9.19 3.32 -19.92
CA GLU A 63 9.67 3.00 -21.26
C GLU A 63 9.28 4.19 -22.16
N GLY A 64 10.28 5.00 -22.53
CA GLY A 64 10.12 6.14 -23.43
C GLY A 64 10.56 7.51 -22.92
N ALA A 65 10.95 7.69 -21.64
CA ALA A 65 11.52 8.95 -21.20
C ALA A 65 12.69 8.74 -20.23
N ALA A 66 13.90 8.94 -20.72
CA ALA A 66 15.08 9.09 -19.89
C ALA A 66 14.90 10.35 -19.01
N VAL A 67 14.47 10.16 -17.76
CA VAL A 67 14.46 11.24 -16.79
C VAL A 67 15.90 11.42 -16.30
N LYS A 68 16.61 12.36 -16.93
CA LYS A 68 17.86 12.89 -16.38
C LYS A 68 17.52 13.60 -15.07
N SER A 69 18.11 13.15 -13.97
CA SER A 69 17.95 13.70 -12.61
C SER A 69 18.71 15.01 -12.39
N GLU A 70 18.66 15.93 -13.37
CA GLU A 70 19.18 17.30 -13.22
C GLU A 70 18.01 18.28 -13.33
N GLY A 71 17.63 18.90 -12.20
CA GLY A 71 16.92 20.18 -12.18
C GLY A 71 15.50 20.22 -12.74
N VAL A 72 14.72 19.13 -12.68
CA VAL A 72 13.29 19.19 -13.05
C VAL A 72 12.56 20.12 -12.08
N ALA A 73 12.32 21.36 -12.51
CA ALA A 73 11.60 22.34 -11.73
C ALA A 73 10.19 21.79 -11.40
N VAL A 74 9.92 21.59 -10.12
CA VAL A 74 8.58 21.19 -9.67
C VAL A 74 7.60 22.29 -10.05
N ARG A 75 6.69 22.01 -11.00
CA ARG A 75 5.74 23.00 -11.53
C ARG A 75 4.94 23.67 -10.43
N TRP A 76 4.49 22.89 -9.44
CA TRP A 76 3.69 23.38 -8.30
C TRP A 76 4.48 23.31 -6.99
N LYS A 77 5.48 24.19 -6.86
CA LYS A 77 6.38 24.23 -5.70
C LYS A 77 5.65 24.36 -4.35
N ALA A 78 4.61 25.18 -4.28
CA ALA A 78 3.90 25.40 -3.03
C ALA A 78 3.06 24.17 -2.63
N LEU A 79 2.39 23.53 -3.59
CA LEU A 79 1.70 22.24 -3.35
C LEU A 79 2.67 21.16 -2.90
N SER A 80 3.83 21.09 -3.56
CA SER A 80 4.87 20.13 -3.22
C SER A 80 5.41 20.35 -1.80
N SER A 81 5.70 21.60 -1.47
CA SER A 81 6.12 22.01 -0.13
C SER A 81 5.08 21.69 0.93
N TRP A 82 3.79 21.89 0.62
CA TRP A 82 2.69 21.53 1.51
C TRP A 82 2.70 20.02 1.81
N ILE A 83 2.79 19.16 0.78
CA ILE A 83 2.77 17.71 0.97
C ILE A 83 3.97 17.27 1.81
N VAL A 84 5.17 17.77 1.49
CA VAL A 84 6.39 17.47 2.24
C VAL A 84 6.28 17.93 3.69
N MET A 85 5.77 19.15 3.92
CA MET A 85 5.65 19.70 5.28
C MET A 85 4.61 18.96 6.11
N MET A 86 3.46 18.61 5.53
CA MET A 86 2.43 17.82 6.22
C MET A 86 2.99 16.51 6.76
N ARG A 87 3.84 15.80 5.99
CA ARG A 87 4.52 14.56 6.41
C ARG A 87 5.42 14.73 7.63
N THR A 88 5.81 15.94 8.00
CA THR A 88 6.58 16.22 9.22
C THR A 88 5.71 16.40 10.47
N VAL A 89 4.39 16.54 10.32
CA VAL A 89 3.45 16.68 11.43
C VAL A 89 3.17 15.29 12.01
N PRO A 90 3.57 14.98 13.26
CA PRO A 90 3.51 13.61 13.78
C PRO A 90 2.10 13.01 13.80
N ALA A 91 1.11 13.76 14.30
CA ALA A 91 -0.27 13.30 14.35
C ALA A 91 -0.83 12.96 12.97
N TYR A 92 -0.40 13.68 11.94
CA TYR A 92 -0.76 13.39 10.56
C TYR A 92 -0.02 12.15 10.05
N ALA A 93 1.32 12.16 10.11
CA ALA A 93 2.16 11.10 9.56
C ALA A 93 1.93 9.72 10.22
N GLU A 94 1.58 9.70 11.51
CA GLU A 94 1.37 8.46 12.25
C GLU A 94 -0.07 7.93 12.18
N HIS A 95 -1.09 8.80 12.03
CA HIS A 95 -2.49 8.37 12.20
C HIS A 95 -3.43 8.70 11.05
N VAL A 96 -3.14 9.72 10.25
CA VAL A 96 -4.07 10.24 9.23
C VAL A 96 -3.55 9.97 7.83
N MET A 97 -2.24 10.01 7.64
CA MET A 97 -1.62 9.88 6.34
C MET A 97 -1.92 8.49 5.74
N GLY A 98 -2.51 8.47 4.54
CA GLY A 98 -2.57 7.25 3.74
C GLY A 98 -1.20 6.91 3.14
N ASP A 99 -1.00 5.64 2.81
CA ASP A 99 0.27 5.20 2.21
C ASP A 99 0.16 5.00 0.70
N ASP A 100 1.32 4.95 0.04
CA ASP A 100 1.39 4.86 -1.42
C ASP A 100 0.69 3.60 -1.93
N TYR A 101 0.77 2.48 -1.19
CA TYR A 101 0.05 1.25 -1.55
C TYR A 101 -1.46 1.45 -1.54
N SER A 102 -2.05 1.91 -0.42
CA SER A 102 -3.51 2.00 -0.28
C SER A 102 -4.08 2.98 -1.29
N TRP A 103 -3.43 4.12 -1.50
CA TRP A 103 -3.85 5.08 -2.52
C TRP A 103 -3.72 4.52 -3.94
N THR A 104 -2.65 3.78 -4.25
CA THR A 104 -2.48 3.12 -5.56
C THR A 104 -3.54 2.05 -5.79
N ALA A 105 -3.79 1.17 -4.82
CA ALA A 105 -4.79 0.12 -4.90
C ALA A 105 -6.23 0.69 -4.99
N LEU A 106 -6.46 1.85 -4.38
CA LEU A 106 -7.73 2.57 -4.45
C LEU A 106 -8.00 3.11 -5.87
N VAL A 107 -6.97 3.49 -6.63
CA VAL A 107 -7.13 3.87 -8.05
C VAL A 107 -7.75 2.72 -8.84
N CYS A 108 -7.24 1.49 -8.68
CA CYS A 108 -7.80 0.33 -9.36
C CYS A 108 -9.26 0.10 -8.98
N THR A 109 -9.57 0.23 -7.68
CA THR A 109 -10.92 0.05 -7.14
C THR A 109 -11.91 1.03 -7.78
N PHE A 110 -11.60 2.32 -7.79
CA PHE A 110 -12.47 3.32 -8.42
C PHE A 110 -12.58 3.13 -9.92
N GLN A 111 -11.47 2.84 -10.61
CA GLN A 111 -11.54 2.67 -12.06
C GLN A 111 -12.34 1.43 -12.47
N ARG A 112 -12.29 0.33 -11.71
CA ARG A 112 -13.18 -0.81 -11.96
C ARG A 112 -14.65 -0.46 -11.78
N MET A 113 -14.98 0.32 -10.76
CA MET A 113 -16.36 0.77 -10.51
C MET A 113 -16.87 1.68 -11.64
N LEU A 114 -16.03 2.59 -12.14
CA LEU A 114 -16.39 3.53 -13.20
C LEU A 114 -16.42 2.86 -14.57
N ALA A 115 -15.44 2.01 -14.90
CA ALA A 115 -15.36 1.31 -16.19
C ALA A 115 -16.57 0.40 -16.46
N GLY A 116 -17.16 -0.18 -15.41
CA GLY A 116 -18.38 -0.99 -15.55
C GLY A 116 -19.62 -0.20 -16.00
N SER A 117 -19.57 1.15 -15.98
CA SER A 117 -20.69 2.03 -16.31
C SER A 117 -20.60 2.66 -17.70
N THR A 118 -19.48 2.53 -18.42
CA THR A 118 -19.28 3.20 -19.72
C THR A 118 -19.51 2.27 -20.91
N THR A 119 -20.31 2.74 -21.87
CA THR A 119 -20.55 2.08 -23.16
C THR A 119 -19.52 2.46 -24.22
N ASP A 120 -18.69 3.48 -23.98
CA ASP A 120 -17.60 3.89 -24.88
C ASP A 120 -16.40 2.94 -24.78
N GLU A 121 -16.06 2.31 -25.90
CA GLU A 121 -14.95 1.37 -26.01
C GLU A 121 -13.58 2.02 -25.83
N SER A 122 -13.40 3.25 -26.30
CA SER A 122 -12.15 3.98 -26.15
C SER A 122 -11.91 4.33 -24.69
N GLN A 123 -12.97 4.76 -23.98
CA GLN A 123 -12.89 5.01 -22.54
C GLN A 123 -12.62 3.72 -21.76
N ARG A 124 -13.29 2.60 -22.08
CA ARG A 124 -13.01 1.29 -21.45
C ARG A 124 -11.56 0.86 -21.63
N ALA A 125 -11.01 1.05 -22.83
CA ALA A 125 -9.61 0.72 -23.11
C ALA A 125 -8.64 1.58 -22.28
N ALA A 126 -8.91 2.89 -22.19
CA ALA A 126 -8.13 3.80 -21.35
C ALA A 126 -8.22 3.43 -19.86
N ASP A 127 -9.41 3.15 -19.34
CA ASP A 127 -9.62 2.74 -17.94
C ASP A 127 -8.89 1.42 -17.65
N THR A 128 -8.95 0.46 -18.58
CA THR A 128 -8.22 -0.82 -18.48
C THR A 128 -6.71 -0.60 -18.40
N ALA A 129 -6.15 0.33 -19.18
CA ALA A 129 -4.73 0.66 -19.12
C ALA A 129 -4.34 1.26 -17.76
N ILE A 130 -5.18 2.15 -17.20
CA ILE A 130 -4.97 2.72 -15.87
C ILE A 130 -5.03 1.63 -14.79
N ILE A 131 -6.03 0.73 -14.85
CA ILE A 131 -6.17 -0.38 -13.90
C ILE A 131 -4.92 -1.26 -13.92
N LYS A 132 -4.45 -1.67 -15.11
CA LYS A 132 -3.23 -2.48 -15.25
C LYS A 132 -1.99 -1.80 -14.67
N LYS A 133 -1.82 -0.50 -14.95
CA LYS A 133 -0.69 0.29 -14.42
C LYS A 133 -0.74 0.38 -12.90
N ALA A 134 -1.91 0.65 -12.34
CA ALA A 134 -2.08 0.78 -10.89
C ALA A 134 -1.95 -0.58 -10.18
N ASP A 135 -2.45 -1.68 -10.75
CA ASP A 135 -2.25 -3.03 -10.20
C ASP A 135 -0.76 -3.42 -10.19
N TYR A 136 -0.05 -3.12 -11.29
CA TYR A 136 1.39 -3.35 -11.39
C TYR A 136 2.15 -2.57 -10.31
N ASN A 137 1.86 -1.27 -10.16
CA ASN A 137 2.51 -0.43 -9.15
C ASN A 137 2.17 -0.87 -7.73
N ALA A 138 0.91 -1.23 -7.44
CA ALA A 138 0.51 -1.75 -6.14
C ALA A 138 1.26 -3.04 -5.80
N LYS A 139 1.39 -3.97 -6.74
CA LYS A 139 2.17 -5.19 -6.57
C LYS A 139 3.65 -4.89 -6.33
N ALA A 140 4.24 -3.97 -7.08
CA ALA A 140 5.63 -3.55 -6.91
C ALA A 140 5.88 -2.97 -5.51
N LEU A 141 4.98 -2.13 -5.00
CA LEU A 141 5.05 -1.56 -3.65
C LEU A 141 5.02 -2.65 -2.57
N LEU A 142 4.14 -3.66 -2.69
CA LEU A 142 4.13 -4.79 -1.74
C LEU A 142 5.44 -5.56 -1.74
N LEU A 143 5.99 -5.84 -2.93
CA LEU A 143 7.26 -6.55 -3.06
C LEU A 143 8.41 -5.75 -2.45
N GLU A 144 8.41 -4.42 -2.58
CA GLU A 144 9.39 -3.55 -1.95
C GLU A 144 9.27 -3.56 -0.42
N MET A 145 8.04 -3.47 0.11
CA MET A 145 7.81 -3.55 1.56
C MET A 145 8.31 -4.86 2.16
N GLY A 146 8.21 -5.98 1.42
CA GLY A 146 8.77 -7.27 1.84
C GLY A 146 10.30 -7.32 1.91
N ARG A 147 10.99 -6.36 1.28
CA ARG A 147 12.46 -6.22 1.35
C ARG A 147 12.93 -5.32 2.49
N CYS A 148 12.02 -4.61 3.14
CA CYS A 148 12.36 -3.85 4.33
C CYS A 148 12.80 -4.79 5.45
N ASP A 149 13.71 -4.30 6.30
CA ASP A 149 14.10 -5.01 7.52
C ASP A 149 13.07 -4.71 8.61
N LEU A 150 12.47 -5.75 9.19
CA LEU A 150 11.44 -5.59 10.20
C LEU A 150 11.99 -4.90 11.46
N ILE A 151 13.29 -5.07 11.75
CA ILE A 151 13.94 -4.42 12.91
C ILE A 151 14.05 -2.90 12.74
N SER A 152 13.95 -2.39 11.51
CA SER A 152 14.00 -0.94 11.23
C SER A 152 12.74 -0.21 11.72
N PHE A 153 11.64 -0.95 11.95
CA PHE A 153 10.41 -0.39 12.52
C PHE A 153 10.51 -0.31 14.04
N ARG A 154 10.09 0.84 14.60
CA ARG A 154 10.00 1.04 16.06
C ARG A 154 9.17 -0.08 16.70
N PRO A 155 9.59 -0.63 17.86
CA PRO A 155 8.87 -1.70 18.55
C PRO A 155 7.37 -1.41 18.74
N LEU A 156 7.03 -0.18 19.15
CA LEU A 156 5.64 0.26 19.30
C LEU A 156 4.80 0.09 18.01
N HIS A 157 5.37 0.34 16.83
CA HIS A 157 4.63 0.18 15.56
C HIS A 157 4.39 -1.29 15.24
N ARG A 158 5.37 -2.16 15.57
CA ARG A 158 5.23 -3.61 15.40
C ARG A 158 4.20 -4.18 16.38
N GLU A 159 4.21 -3.73 17.62
CA GLU A 159 3.21 -4.10 18.64
C GLU A 159 1.78 -3.66 18.25
N GLN A 160 1.63 -2.44 17.71
CA GLN A 160 0.34 -1.95 17.21
C GLN A 160 -0.17 -2.79 16.04
N ALA A 161 0.70 -3.14 15.10
CA ALA A 161 0.39 -4.02 13.98
C ALA A 161 -0.04 -5.42 14.47
N ALA A 162 0.73 -6.04 15.36
CA ALA A 162 0.41 -7.35 15.93
C ALA A 162 -0.92 -7.31 16.70
N ARG A 163 -1.15 -6.27 17.51
CA ARG A 163 -2.42 -6.08 18.22
C ARG A 163 -3.61 -5.98 17.26
N ALA A 164 -3.47 -5.26 16.16
CA ALA A 164 -4.54 -5.11 15.16
C ALA A 164 -4.90 -6.47 14.53
N VAL A 165 -3.91 -7.31 14.24
CA VAL A 165 -4.15 -8.68 13.74
C VAL A 165 -4.78 -9.56 14.80
N LEU A 166 -4.20 -9.61 16.00
CA LEU A 166 -4.66 -10.48 17.09
C LEU A 166 -6.08 -10.15 17.54
N SER A 167 -6.43 -8.86 17.63
CA SER A 167 -7.76 -8.42 18.04
C SER A 167 -8.85 -8.64 16.98
N ASN A 168 -8.47 -8.85 15.72
CA ASN A 168 -9.39 -9.00 14.59
C ASN A 168 -9.14 -10.30 13.80
N HIS A 169 -8.45 -11.29 14.40
CA HIS A 169 -7.95 -12.48 13.73
C HIS A 169 -9.05 -13.22 12.96
N GLU A 170 -10.15 -13.56 13.64
CA GLU A 170 -11.26 -14.29 13.03
C GLU A 170 -11.86 -13.54 11.84
N ALA A 171 -12.06 -12.22 11.96
CA ALA A 171 -12.62 -11.44 10.86
C ALA A 171 -11.67 -11.35 9.64
N ILE A 172 -10.35 -11.32 9.87
CA ILE A 172 -9.36 -11.35 8.78
C ILE A 172 -9.38 -12.71 8.08
N VAL A 173 -9.44 -13.80 8.85
CA VAL A 173 -9.53 -15.16 8.30
C VAL A 173 -10.82 -15.33 7.50
N GLU A 174 -11.97 -14.90 8.04
CA GLU A 174 -13.25 -14.95 7.35
C GLU A 174 -13.23 -14.13 6.05
N ASP A 175 -12.68 -12.91 6.04
CA ASP A 175 -12.57 -12.14 4.79
C ASP A 175 -11.71 -12.86 3.75
N ALA A 176 -10.65 -13.55 4.17
CA ALA A 176 -9.74 -14.24 3.27
C ALA A 176 -10.34 -15.46 2.56
N ILE A 177 -11.32 -16.14 3.17
CA ILE A 177 -11.92 -17.37 2.64
C ILE A 177 -13.39 -17.21 2.21
N SER A 178 -14.02 -16.07 2.48
CA SER A 178 -15.45 -15.87 2.22
C SER A 178 -15.80 -15.98 0.73
N THR A 179 -16.74 -16.86 0.38
CA THR A 179 -17.26 -17.00 -0.99
C THR A 179 -18.32 -15.95 -1.34
N SER A 180 -18.86 -15.23 -0.35
CA SER A 180 -20.00 -14.31 -0.51
C SER A 180 -19.65 -12.85 -0.20
N SER A 181 -18.56 -12.33 -0.78
CA SER A 181 -18.16 -10.94 -0.53
C SER A 181 -19.09 -9.93 -1.23
N LYS A 182 -19.57 -8.95 -0.44
CA LYS A 182 -20.37 -7.81 -0.94
C LYS A 182 -19.52 -6.73 -1.59
N SER A 183 -18.23 -6.65 -1.26
CA SER A 183 -17.32 -5.60 -1.74
C SER A 183 -16.05 -6.20 -2.36
N GLN A 184 -15.49 -5.51 -3.36
CA GLN A 184 -14.21 -5.88 -3.97
C GLN A 184 -14.18 -7.34 -4.47
N GLN A 185 -15.21 -7.71 -5.24
CA GLN A 185 -15.41 -9.06 -5.80
C GLN A 185 -14.28 -9.52 -6.74
N TRP A 186 -13.42 -8.59 -7.17
CA TRP A 186 -12.25 -8.87 -8.00
C TRP A 186 -11.06 -9.44 -7.22
N PHE A 187 -11.05 -9.40 -5.88
CA PHE A 187 -10.04 -10.11 -5.10
C PHE A 187 -10.34 -11.60 -5.10
N LYS A 188 -9.41 -12.39 -5.63
CA LYS A 188 -9.43 -13.85 -5.48
C LYS A 188 -9.20 -14.18 -4.00
N ARG A 189 -10.20 -14.78 -3.38
CA ARG A 189 -10.15 -15.32 -2.01
C ARG A 189 -9.66 -16.76 -2.05
N LEU A 190 -9.17 -17.23 -0.91
CA LEU A 190 -8.72 -18.60 -0.71
C LEU A 190 -9.93 -19.53 -0.50
N ALA A 191 -9.69 -20.83 -0.57
CA ALA A 191 -10.75 -21.81 -0.35
C ALA A 191 -11.09 -21.92 1.14
N GLU A 192 -12.29 -22.43 1.46
CA GLU A 192 -12.75 -22.52 2.86
C GLU A 192 -11.87 -23.50 3.66
N GLU A 193 -11.42 -24.57 3.01
CA GLU A 193 -10.47 -25.55 3.54
C GLU A 193 -9.11 -24.94 3.92
N ASP A 194 -8.72 -23.80 3.32
CA ASP A 194 -7.43 -23.14 3.58
C ASP A 194 -7.45 -22.28 4.86
N ARG A 195 -8.57 -22.24 5.60
CA ARG A 195 -8.75 -21.44 6.82
C ARG A 195 -7.56 -21.55 7.80
N ASN A 196 -7.11 -22.76 8.07
CA ASN A 196 -6.02 -23.01 9.01
C ASN A 196 -4.70 -22.43 8.49
N LEU A 197 -4.45 -22.51 7.18
CA LEU A 197 -3.26 -21.99 6.51
C LEU A 197 -3.24 -20.46 6.53
N VAL A 198 -4.39 -19.80 6.37
CA VAL A 198 -4.51 -18.34 6.60
C VAL A 198 -4.14 -17.99 8.04
N GLY A 199 -4.67 -18.73 9.02
CA GLY A 199 -4.33 -18.53 10.43
C GLY A 199 -2.85 -18.77 10.75
N MET A 200 -2.18 -19.71 10.07
CA MET A 200 -0.73 -19.92 10.19
C MET A 200 0.07 -18.74 9.65
N ALA A 201 -0.31 -18.20 8.48
CA ALA A 201 0.32 -17.01 7.91
C ALA A 201 0.24 -15.79 8.86
N LEU A 202 -0.93 -15.57 9.48
CA LEU A 202 -1.16 -14.49 10.43
C LEU A 202 -0.36 -14.67 11.73
N ARG A 203 -0.32 -15.89 12.27
CA ARG A 203 0.45 -16.22 13.48
C ARG A 203 1.94 -15.99 13.27
N GLU A 204 2.49 -16.47 12.17
CA GLU A 204 3.91 -16.24 11.83
C GLU A 204 4.21 -14.75 11.64
N ALA A 205 3.32 -14.00 10.98
CA ALA A 205 3.50 -12.55 10.86
C ALA A 205 3.50 -11.86 12.24
N CYS A 206 2.60 -12.24 13.15
CA CYS A 206 2.57 -11.71 14.51
C CYS A 206 3.83 -12.10 15.31
N ARG A 207 4.31 -13.33 15.17
CA ARG A 207 5.53 -13.81 15.83
C ARG A 207 6.73 -12.93 15.46
N ARG A 208 6.93 -12.66 14.16
CA ARG A 208 7.99 -11.77 13.66
C ARG A 208 7.83 -10.33 14.14
N LEU A 209 6.61 -9.79 14.11
CA LEU A 209 6.35 -8.45 14.61
C LEU A 209 6.72 -8.31 16.08
N LEU A 210 6.38 -9.31 16.89
CA LEU A 210 6.63 -9.33 18.33
C LEU A 210 8.04 -9.78 18.71
N ASP A 211 8.89 -10.13 17.74
CA ASP A 211 10.26 -10.61 17.95
C ASP A 211 10.30 -11.84 18.90
N VAL A 212 9.31 -12.72 18.76
CA VAL A 212 9.25 -13.96 19.53
C VAL A 212 10.19 -14.97 18.88
N GLU A 213 11.15 -15.47 19.67
CA GLU A 213 12.13 -16.45 19.23
C GLU A 213 11.47 -17.64 18.52
N ASP A 214 12.14 -18.13 17.49
CA ASP A 214 11.67 -19.29 16.75
C ASP A 214 11.80 -20.53 17.64
N THR A 215 10.66 -21.03 18.12
CA THR A 215 10.63 -22.37 18.67
C THR A 215 10.53 -23.31 17.48
N GLU A 216 11.50 -24.20 17.32
CA GLU A 216 11.63 -25.23 16.26
C GLU A 216 10.35 -26.03 15.92
N ALA A 217 9.25 -25.86 16.66
CA ALA A 217 7.97 -26.53 16.48
C ALA A 217 6.90 -25.71 15.70
N ASP A 218 7.05 -24.40 15.49
CA ASP A 218 5.87 -23.54 15.23
C ASP A 218 5.63 -23.17 13.75
N TYR A 219 6.60 -23.36 12.85
CA TYR A 219 6.46 -23.00 11.44
C TYR A 219 7.03 -24.06 10.48
N HIS A 220 6.37 -25.23 10.46
CA HIS A 220 6.59 -26.28 9.47
C HIS A 220 5.46 -26.32 8.45
N PHE A 221 5.78 -26.61 7.21
CA PHE A 221 4.79 -26.84 6.16
C PHE A 221 4.63 -28.34 5.95
N ASP A 222 3.39 -28.83 5.99
CA ASP A 222 3.10 -30.25 5.78
C ASP A 222 3.35 -30.67 4.33
N SER A 223 3.24 -29.73 3.38
CA SER A 223 3.48 -29.96 1.96
C SER A 223 3.94 -28.70 1.21
N PRO A 224 4.51 -28.84 0.00
CA PRO A 224 4.81 -27.71 -0.87
C PRO A 224 3.56 -26.88 -1.24
N THR A 225 2.40 -27.54 -1.34
CA THR A 225 1.11 -26.90 -1.62
C THR A 225 0.68 -26.01 -0.46
N ASP A 226 0.80 -26.49 0.78
CA ASP A 226 0.47 -25.69 1.97
C ASP A 226 1.35 -24.45 2.06
N ALA A 227 2.65 -24.59 1.75
CA ALA A 227 3.57 -23.47 1.69
C ALA A 227 3.18 -22.44 0.62
N ALA A 228 2.77 -22.89 -0.58
CA ALA A 228 2.25 -22.01 -1.63
C ALA A 228 0.96 -21.30 -1.20
N THR A 229 0.04 -21.99 -0.54
CA THR A 229 -1.21 -21.42 -0.01
C THR A 229 -0.96 -20.40 1.10
N ILE A 230 -0.01 -20.65 2.01
CA ILE A 230 0.41 -19.68 3.02
C ILE A 230 1.00 -18.43 2.35
N ALA A 231 1.79 -18.58 1.29
CA ALA A 231 2.29 -17.45 0.53
C ALA A 231 1.17 -16.64 -0.14
N GLU A 232 0.15 -17.32 -0.70
CA GLU A 232 -1.05 -16.67 -1.24
C GLU A 232 -1.83 -15.93 -0.14
N ALA A 233 -2.06 -16.56 1.01
CA ALA A 233 -2.75 -15.99 2.16
C ALA A 233 -2.06 -14.72 2.68
N ALA A 234 -0.74 -14.77 2.85
CA ALA A 234 0.02 -13.63 3.35
C ALA A 234 -0.03 -12.44 2.38
N ARG A 235 0.10 -12.68 1.07
CA ARG A 235 -0.05 -11.63 0.03
C ARG A 235 -1.47 -11.08 -0.03
N TYR A 236 -2.47 -11.96 0.10
CA TYR A 236 -3.87 -11.55 0.15
C TYR A 236 -4.07 -10.56 1.30
N VAL A 237 -3.71 -10.95 2.53
CA VAL A 237 -3.89 -10.08 3.71
C VAL A 237 -3.09 -8.79 3.57
N ALA A 238 -1.84 -8.85 3.08
CA ALA A 238 -1.03 -7.65 2.86
C ALA A 238 -1.70 -6.65 1.91
N GLY A 239 -2.37 -7.16 0.87
CA GLY A 239 -3.12 -6.35 -0.08
C GLY A 239 -4.49 -5.87 0.39
N ARG A 240 -5.02 -6.42 1.49
CA ARG A 240 -6.29 -6.02 2.09
C ARG A 240 -6.17 -4.87 3.08
N ILE A 241 -4.98 -4.68 3.66
CA ILE A 241 -4.70 -3.58 4.59
C ILE A 241 -4.92 -2.24 3.89
N CYS A 242 -5.71 -1.36 4.51
CA CYS A 242 -6.02 -0.02 4.02
C CYS A 242 -5.62 1.05 5.06
N VAL A 243 -4.75 1.96 4.65
CA VAL A 243 -4.28 3.09 5.46
C VAL A 243 -4.98 4.37 5.00
N PRO A 244 -5.49 5.22 5.93
CA PRO A 244 -5.37 5.15 7.40
C PRO A 244 -6.51 4.39 8.10
N ARG A 245 -7.43 3.76 7.35
CA ARG A 245 -8.69 3.20 7.89
C ARG A 245 -8.46 2.12 8.94
N ASP A 246 -7.60 1.16 8.63
CA ASP A 246 -7.41 -0.04 9.47
C ASP A 246 -6.37 0.24 10.57
N MET A 247 -5.33 1.01 10.25
CA MET A 247 -4.30 1.50 11.17
C MET A 247 -3.49 2.64 10.52
N GLY A 248 -2.61 3.27 11.31
CA GLY A 248 -1.68 4.29 10.84
C GLY A 248 -0.61 3.79 9.86
N THR A 249 0.07 4.70 9.15
CA THR A 249 1.07 4.34 8.13
C THR A 249 2.20 3.46 8.67
N PRO A 250 2.87 3.81 9.80
CA PRO A 250 4.03 3.03 10.23
C PRO A 250 3.69 1.60 10.69
N PRO A 251 2.62 1.35 11.48
CA PRO A 251 2.17 -0.01 11.79
C PRO A 251 1.77 -0.81 10.55
N ALA A 252 1.06 -0.19 9.60
CA ALA A 252 0.66 -0.88 8.37
C ALA A 252 1.87 -1.29 7.53
N ALA A 253 2.90 -0.44 7.44
CA ALA A 253 4.15 -0.75 6.76
C ALA A 253 4.88 -1.93 7.43
N ALA A 254 4.95 -1.95 8.77
CA ALA A 254 5.53 -3.08 9.51
C ALA A 254 4.74 -4.38 9.27
N LEU A 255 3.41 -4.34 9.29
CA LEU A 255 2.57 -5.50 9.04
C LEU A 255 2.75 -6.04 7.61
N ARG A 256 2.74 -5.17 6.60
CA ARG A 256 2.98 -5.58 5.20
C ARG A 256 4.39 -6.13 5.01
N CYS A 257 5.40 -5.51 5.61
CA CYS A 257 6.76 -6.03 5.60
C CYS A 257 6.77 -7.47 6.14
N SER A 258 6.22 -7.69 7.33
CA SER A 258 6.17 -9.03 7.94
C SER A 258 5.42 -10.04 7.07
N LEU A 259 4.22 -9.72 6.59
CA LEU A 259 3.42 -10.61 5.73
C LEU A 259 4.14 -10.96 4.42
N MET A 260 4.80 -9.97 3.80
CA MET A 260 5.50 -10.20 2.54
C MET A 260 6.78 -11.04 2.74
N GLN A 261 7.44 -10.94 3.90
CA GLN A 261 8.53 -11.85 4.26
C GLN A 261 8.01 -13.27 4.58
N VAL A 262 6.83 -13.42 5.18
CA VAL A 262 6.17 -14.73 5.35
C VAL A 262 5.91 -15.35 3.99
N ALA A 263 5.36 -14.57 3.05
CA ALA A 263 5.11 -15.03 1.70
C ALA A 263 6.38 -15.47 0.97
N ALA A 264 7.46 -14.68 1.06
CA ALA A 264 8.73 -15.00 0.43
C ALA A 264 9.36 -16.28 0.99
N ASN A 265 9.34 -16.47 2.31
CA ASN A 265 9.88 -17.68 2.94
C ASN A 265 9.08 -18.92 2.59
N ALA A 266 7.75 -18.83 2.59
CA ALA A 266 6.88 -19.94 2.24
C ALA A 266 7.00 -20.32 0.75
N GLU A 267 7.10 -19.34 -0.14
CA GLU A 267 7.36 -19.58 -1.57
C GLU A 267 8.73 -20.23 -1.79
N SER A 268 9.78 -19.77 -1.09
CA SER A 268 11.10 -20.39 -1.17
C SER A 268 11.05 -21.86 -0.72
N TYR A 269 10.30 -22.16 0.33
CA TYR A 269 10.13 -23.53 0.82
C TYR A 269 9.38 -24.41 -0.19
N ALA A 270 8.25 -23.92 -0.73
CA ALA A 270 7.47 -24.59 -1.75
C ALA A 270 8.33 -24.91 -3.00
N TRP A 271 9.13 -23.94 -3.44
CA TRP A 271 10.06 -24.10 -4.57
C TRP A 271 11.10 -25.20 -4.30
N THR A 272 11.75 -25.17 -3.13
CA THR A 272 12.77 -26.15 -2.76
C THR A 272 12.21 -27.56 -2.68
N LEU A 273 11.06 -27.76 -2.03
CA LEU A 273 10.50 -29.11 -1.87
C LEU A 273 9.85 -29.66 -3.15
N SER A 274 9.30 -28.80 -4.00
CA SER A 274 8.69 -29.23 -5.27
C SER A 274 9.72 -29.53 -6.37
N GLY A 275 11.01 -29.22 -6.14
CA GLY A 275 12.03 -29.27 -7.19
C GLY A 275 11.83 -28.20 -8.27
N GLY A 276 11.20 -27.08 -7.92
CA GLY A 276 10.92 -25.95 -8.83
C GLY A 276 9.72 -26.15 -9.76
N LEU A 277 8.74 -26.95 -9.32
CA LEU A 277 7.54 -27.29 -10.11
C LEU A 277 6.29 -26.47 -9.70
N LEU A 278 6.35 -25.74 -8.58
CA LEU A 278 5.29 -24.87 -8.07
C LEU A 278 5.70 -23.41 -8.10
#